data_AF-A0A3B9N323-F1
#
_entry.id   AF-A0A3B9N323-F1
#
_cell.length_a   1.000
_cell.length_b   1.000
_cell.length_c   1.000
_cell.angle_alpha   90.00
_cell.angle_beta   90.00
_cell.angle_gamma   90.00
#
_symmetry.space_group_name_H-M   'P 1'
#
loop_
_entity.id
_entity.type
_entity.pdbx_description
1 polymer ?
#
loop_
_entity_poly.entity_id
_entity_poly.type
_entity_poly.pdbx_seq_one_letter_code
_entity_poly.pdbx_strand_id
1 'polypeptide(L)' 'MQSKPITDINSAIGLNDKFIFIRELFGNNKEHYIETIQVLNNFDTFENAVNFLDENFDWDAEDPNYERLKELVRRKYSAK' A
#
# COMPACT_ATOMS: atom_id res chain seq x y z
N MET A 1 1.93 -17.73 21.29
CA MET A 1 2.85 -16.96 20.42
C MET A 1 1.99 -15.95 19.68
N GLN A 2 1.92 -14.70 20.13
CA GLN A 2 1.13 -13.67 19.45
C GLN A 2 1.99 -13.06 18.34
N SER A 3 1.65 -13.36 17.10
CA SER A 3 2.17 -12.69 15.91
C SER A 3 1.91 -11.19 16.09
N LYS A 4 2.97 -10.37 16.12
CA LYS A 4 2.78 -8.91 16.16
C LYS A 4 1.94 -8.53 14.93
N PRO A 5 0.84 -7.76 15.09
CA PRO A 5 0.09 -7.27 13.94
C PRO A 5 1.05 -6.54 13.00
N ILE A 6 0.83 -6.65 11.70
CA ILE A 6 1.61 -5.89 10.71
C ILE A 6 1.28 -4.41 10.95
N THR A 7 2.15 -3.72 11.71
CA THR A 7 1.96 -2.30 12.03
C THR A 7 2.29 -1.43 10.83
N ASP A 8 3.15 -1.91 9.93
CA ASP A 8 3.66 -1.16 8.78
C ASP A 8 3.59 -1.98 7.49
N ILE A 9 2.83 -1.50 6.50
CA ILE A 9 2.75 -2.08 5.14
C ILE A 9 4.15 -2.19 4.52
N ASN A 10 5.07 -1.24 4.74
CA ASN A 10 6.44 -1.31 4.22
C ASN A 10 7.19 -2.56 4.70
N SER A 11 6.87 -3.09 5.90
CA SER A 11 7.53 -4.29 6.41
C SER A 11 7.18 -5.55 5.62
N ALA A 12 6.05 -5.55 4.90
CA ALA A 12 5.60 -6.63 4.05
C ALA A 12 6.02 -6.46 2.58
N ILE A 13 6.59 -5.30 2.21
CA ILE A 13 7.02 -4.97 0.85
C ILE A 13 8.50 -5.33 0.67
N GLY A 14 8.78 -6.23 -0.27
CA GLY A 14 10.15 -6.55 -0.66
C GLY A 14 10.84 -5.38 -1.38
N LEU A 15 12.17 -5.35 -1.38
CA LEU A 15 12.94 -4.30 -2.06
C LEU A 15 12.55 -4.15 -3.54
N ASN A 16 12.35 -5.27 -4.24
CA ASN A 16 11.96 -5.27 -5.65
C ASN A 16 10.59 -4.62 -5.87
N ASP A 17 9.58 -5.03 -5.10
CA ASP A 17 8.22 -4.49 -5.18
C ASP A 17 8.22 -2.98 -4.88
N LYS A 18 9.03 -2.54 -3.90
CA LYS A 18 9.20 -1.13 -3.58
C LYS A 18 9.69 -0.31 -4.77
N PHE A 19 10.71 -0.80 -5.49
CA PHE A 19 11.22 -0.14 -6.69
C PHE A 19 10.15 -0.09 -7.80
N ILE A 20 9.41 -1.18 -7.99
CA ILE A 20 8.34 -1.26 -8.98
C ILE A 20 7.23 -0.26 -8.64
N PHE A 21 6.72 -0.23 -7.41
CA PHE A 21 5.68 0.72 -7.02
C PHE A 21 6.12 2.17 -7.22
N ILE A 22 7.31 2.53 -6.75
CA ILE A 22 7.83 3.90 -6.92
C ILE A 22 7.88 4.28 -8.40
N ARG A 23 8.29 3.37 -9.28
CA ARG A 23 8.43 3.64 -10.71
C ARG A 23 7.08 3.68 -11.43
N GLU A 24 6.27 2.65 -11.27
CA GLU A 24 5.03 2.44 -12.04
C GLU A 24 3.86 3.25 -11.48
N LEU A 25 3.66 3.23 -10.16
CA LEU A 25 2.51 3.88 -9.53
C LEU A 25 2.81 5.36 -9.18
N PHE A 26 4.02 5.66 -8.72
CA PHE A 26 4.38 6.99 -8.23
C PHE A 26 5.26 7.80 -9.21
N GLY A 27 5.49 7.32 -10.43
CA GLY A 27 6.21 8.07 -11.46
C GLY A 27 7.64 8.44 -11.06
N ASN A 28 8.35 7.55 -10.36
CA ASN A 28 9.65 7.76 -9.72
C ASN A 28 9.66 8.72 -8.51
N ASN A 29 8.49 9.17 -8.04
CA ASN A 29 8.39 10.00 -6.85
C ASN A 29 8.43 9.14 -5.57
N LYS A 30 9.64 8.95 -5.04
CA LYS A 30 9.87 8.19 -3.80
C LYS A 30 9.25 8.86 -2.57
N GLU A 31 9.21 10.18 -2.50
CA GLU A 31 8.66 10.92 -1.36
C GLU A 31 7.15 10.69 -1.27
N HIS A 32 6.44 10.84 -2.40
CA HIS A 32 5.02 10.55 -2.49
C HIS A 32 4.72 9.10 -2.11
N TYR A 33 5.50 8.12 -2.60
CA TYR A 33 5.36 6.72 -2.14
C TYR A 33 5.45 6.60 -0.61
N ILE A 34 6.45 7.23 0.02
CA ILE A 34 6.64 7.11 1.48
C ILE A 34 5.45 7.71 2.23
N GLU A 35 5.00 8.90 1.83
CA GLU A 35 3.86 9.59 2.42
C GLU A 35 2.57 8.77 2.27
N THR A 36 2.29 8.26 1.07
CA THR A 36 1.13 7.42 0.81
C THR A 36 1.14 6.17 1.68
N ILE A 37 2.26 5.44 1.77
CA ILE A 37 2.32 4.25 2.64
C ILE A 37 2.12 4.63 4.12
N GLN A 38 2.61 5.79 4.57
CA GLN A 38 2.36 6.26 5.94
C GLN A 38 0.88 6.58 6.19
N VAL A 39 0.20 7.23 5.24
CA VAL A 39 -1.24 7.49 5.31
C VAL A 39 -2.02 6.17 5.33
N LEU A 40 -1.69 5.25 4.41
CA LEU A 40 -2.28 3.91 4.37
C LEU A 40 -2.09 3.14 5.68
N ASN A 41 -0.99 3.38 6.39
CA ASN A 41 -0.75 2.73 7.67
C ASN A 41 -1.63 3.24 8.81
N ASN A 42 -2.18 4.45 8.69
CA ASN A 42 -2.92 5.13 9.75
C ASN A 42 -4.44 4.99 9.64
N PHE A 43 -4.96 4.38 8.56
CA PHE A 43 -6.39 4.10 8.47
C PHE A 43 -6.82 3.01 9.46
N ASP A 44 -8.10 3.04 9.84
CA ASP A 44 -8.71 2.06 10.73
C ASP A 44 -9.09 0.76 10.01
N THR A 45 -9.49 0.85 8.74
CA THR A 45 -10.02 -0.26 7.93
C THR A 45 -9.38 -0.33 6.55
N PHE A 46 -9.42 -1.52 5.95
CA PHE A 46 -9.00 -1.74 4.57
C PHE A 46 -9.77 -0.88 3.57
N GLU A 47 -11.09 -0.80 3.75
CA GLU A 47 -11.99 -0.05 2.85
C GLU A 47 -11.63 1.44 2.81
N ASN A 48 -11.39 2.07 3.97
CA ASN A 48 -10.97 3.47 4.02
C ASN A 48 -9.62 3.68 3.33
N ALA A 49 -8.69 2.73 3.48
CA ALA A 49 -7.38 2.81 2.85
C ALA A 49 -7.45 2.68 1.33
N VAL A 50 -8.31 1.80 0.80
CA VAL A 50 -8.50 1.64 -0.65
C VAL A 50 -9.28 2.82 -1.24
N ASN A 51 -10.33 3.29 -0.57
CA ASN A 51 -11.07 4.48 -1.02
C ASN A 51 -10.13 5.69 -1.12
N PHE A 52 -9.22 5.88 -0.16
CA PHE A 52 -8.19 6.91 -0.28
C PHE A 52 -7.32 6.74 -1.53
N LEU A 53 -6.94 5.52 -1.90
CA LEU A 53 -6.16 5.30 -3.12
C LEU A 53 -6.98 5.63 -4.37
N ASP A 54 -8.22 5.16 -4.45
CA ASP A 54 -9.10 5.42 -5.60
C ASP A 54 -9.48 6.91 -5.73
N GLU A 55 -9.50 7.68 -4.63
CA GLU A 55 -9.79 9.13 -4.63
C GLU A 55 -8.56 10.00 -4.95
N ASN A 56 -7.35 9.53 -4.63
CA ASN A 56 -6.12 10.34 -4.73
C ASN A 56 -5.26 9.94 -5.94
N PHE A 57 -5.53 8.81 -6.58
CA PHE A 57 -4.77 8.30 -7.71
C PHE A 57 -5.69 7.83 -8.83
N ASP A 58 -5.39 8.25 -10.06
CA ASP A 58 -6.07 7.79 -11.28
C ASP A 58 -5.44 6.49 -11.82
N TRP A 59 -5.03 5.57 -10.94
CA TRP A 59 -4.44 4.30 -11.37
C TRP A 59 -5.50 3.38 -11.96
N ASP A 60 -5.11 2.59 -12.96
CA ASP A 60 -6.00 1.59 -13.53
C ASP A 60 -6.30 0.50 -12.48
N ALA A 61 -7.59 0.20 -12.28
CA ALA A 61 -8.03 -0.84 -11.35
C ALA A 61 -7.49 -2.23 -11.73
N GLU A 62 -7.20 -2.44 -13.02
CA GLU A 62 -6.61 -3.65 -13.61
C GLU A 62 -5.06 -3.61 -13.65
N ASP A 63 -4.43 -2.53 -13.18
CA ASP A 63 -2.96 -2.47 -13.09
C ASP A 63 -2.47 -3.53 -12.07
N PRO A 64 -1.63 -4.49 -12.49
CA PRO A 64 -1.16 -5.56 -11.61
C PRO A 64 -0.34 -5.03 -10.42
N ASN A 65 0.33 -3.89 -10.56
CA ASN A 65 1.06 -3.24 -9.47
C ASN A 65 0.08 -2.63 -8.46
N TYR A 66 -1.03 -2.05 -8.93
CA TYR A 66 -2.06 -1.52 -8.06
C TYR A 66 -2.81 -2.64 -7.32
N GLU A 67 -3.17 -3.71 -8.02
CA GLU A 67 -3.73 -4.92 -7.40
C GLU A 67 -2.81 -5.46 -6.31
N ARG A 68 -1.52 -5.56 -6.62
CA ARG A 68 -0.52 -6.03 -5.66
C ARG A 68 -0.41 -5.12 -4.43
N LEU A 69 -0.46 -3.80 -4.60
CA LEU A 69 -0.49 -2.85 -3.49
C LEU A 69 -1.76 -3.06 -2.63
N LYS A 70 -2.94 -3.19 -3.25
CA LYS A 70 -4.20 -3.49 -2.55
C LYS A 70 -4.11 -4.78 -1.74
N GLU A 71 -3.49 -5.85 -2.26
CA GLU A 71 -3.27 -7.09 -1.51
C GLU A 71 -2.41 -6.88 -0.25
N LEU A 72 -1.35 -6.07 -0.35
CA LEU A 72 -0.46 -5.77 0.79
C LEU A 72 -1.20 -4.98 1.87
N VAL A 73 -1.98 -3.98 1.46
CA VAL A 73 -2.86 -3.22 2.37
C VAL A 73 -3.86 -4.17 3.03
N ARG A 74 -4.51 -5.05 2.25
CA ARG A 74 -5.46 -6.04 2.77
C ARG A 74 -4.82 -6.94 3.83
N ARG A 75 -3.60 -7.43 3.60
CA ARG A 75 -2.87 -8.29 4.55
C ARG A 75 -2.61 -7.62 5.90
N LYS A 76 -2.36 -6.30 5.90
CA LYS A 76 -2.23 -5.53 7.16
C LYS A 76 -3.52 -5.55 7.97
N TYR A 77 -4.65 -5.32 7.31
CA TYR A 77 -5.95 -5.21 7.99
C TYR A 77 -6.63 -6.54 8.25
N SER A 78 -6.30 -7.61 7.52
CA SER A 78 -6.82 -8.96 7.74
C SER A 78 -6.16 -9.69 8.90
N ALA A 79 -4.99 -9.22 9.36
CA ALA A 79 -4.27 -9.78 10.51
C ALA A 79 -4.68 -9.14 11.84
N LYS A 80 -5.69 -8.27 11.83
CA LYS A 80 -6.19 -7.53 12.98
C LYS A 80 -7.39 -8.23 13.63
#